data_AF-A0A943JVB2-F1
#
_entry.id   AF-A0A943JVB2-F1
#
_cell.length_a   1.000
_cell.length_b   1.000
_cell.length_c   1.000
_cell.angle_alpha   90.00
_cell.angle_beta   90.00
_cell.angle_gamma   90.00
#
_symmetry.space_group_name_H-M   'P 1'
#
loop_
_entity.id
_entity.type
_entity.pdbx_description
1 polymer ?
#
loop_
_entity_poly.entity_id
_entity_poly.type
_entity_poly.pdbx_seq_one_letter_code
_entity_poly.pdbx_strand_id
1 'polypeptide(L)'
;MSFRVVVKTNTGGEEFEIAKECVKSVVFSSDIPQDSDARTKDVGSSITIKGKILTAVEDNLFDSTRGMAEWSVVPAEKADCYRTLEIEHIAAGVVVRKYTFPNAFVVDYIEDFGDKEGTGLFTLLVKQKKDKIANIKIEGGYPAGV
;
A
#
# COMPACT_ATOMS: atom_id res chain seq x y z
N MET A 1 -12.20 -10.83 -7.56
CA MET A 1 -11.11 -9.85 -7.70
C MET A 1 -10.36 -9.81 -6.38
N SER A 2 -9.06 -9.63 -6.42
CA SER A 2 -8.20 -9.57 -5.22
C SER A 2 -7.06 -8.59 -5.44
N PHE A 3 -6.39 -8.22 -4.36
CA PHE A 3 -5.18 -7.43 -4.39
C PHE A 3 -4.03 -8.25 -3.82
N ARG A 4 -2.85 -8.09 -4.41
CA ARG A 4 -1.59 -8.50 -3.80
C ARG A 4 -0.84 -7.23 -3.40
N VAL A 5 -0.46 -7.12 -2.14
CA VAL A 5 0.21 -5.94 -1.60
C VAL A 5 1.49 -6.36 -0.90
N VAL A 6 2.63 -5.90 -1.41
CA VAL A 6 3.96 -6.22 -0.89
C VAL A 6 4.68 -4.94 -0.54
N VAL A 7 5.29 -4.90 0.64
CA VAL A 7 6.13 -3.79 1.10
C VAL A 7 7.55 -4.30 1.26
N LYS A 8 8.45 -3.74 0.45
CA LYS A 8 9.86 -4.10 0.42
C LYS A 8 10.71 -3.03 1.08
N THR A 9 11.69 -3.45 1.85
CA THR A 9 12.73 -2.56 2.38
C THR A 9 13.64 -2.08 1.25
N ASN A 10 14.20 -0.87 1.38
CA ASN A 10 15.24 -0.36 0.49
C ASN A 10 16.66 -0.56 1.06
N THR A 11 16.77 -1.09 2.29
CA THR A 11 17.98 -1.12 3.12
C THR A 11 18.37 -2.52 3.61
N GLY A 12 17.63 -3.57 3.20
CA GLY A 12 17.93 -4.96 3.54
C GLY A 12 17.31 -5.48 4.85
N GLY A 13 16.28 -4.81 5.38
CA GLY A 13 15.42 -5.31 6.45
C GLY A 13 14.32 -6.31 6.03
N GLU A 14 13.35 -6.51 6.90
CA GLU A 14 12.23 -7.44 6.67
C GLU A 14 11.20 -6.84 5.71
N GLU A 15 10.87 -7.61 4.67
CA GLU A 15 9.76 -7.34 3.75
C GLU A 15 8.50 -8.03 4.28
N PHE A 16 7.33 -7.47 3.99
CA PHE A 16 6.07 -8.10 4.34
C PHE A 16 5.06 -8.05 3.20
N GLU A 17 4.24 -9.09 3.12
CA GLU A 17 3.10 -9.18 2.20
C GLU A 17 1.82 -9.23 3.03
N ILE A 18 0.86 -8.37 2.68
CA ILE A 18 -0.46 -8.39 3.31
C ILE A 18 -1.25 -9.52 2.68
N ALA A 19 -1.82 -10.41 3.50
CA ALA A 19 -2.62 -11.51 3.00
C ALA A 19 -3.81 -10.97 2.18
N LYS A 20 -4.06 -11.59 1.02
CA LYS A 20 -5.05 -11.15 0.04
C LYS A 20 -6.47 -11.01 0.63
N GLU A 21 -6.79 -11.83 1.63
CA GLU A 21 -8.07 -11.84 2.34
C GLU A 21 -8.27 -10.63 3.26
N CYS A 22 -7.17 -10.04 3.74
CA CYS A 22 -7.15 -8.85 4.59
C CYS A 22 -7.43 -7.58 3.78
N VAL A 23 -6.97 -7.49 2.53
CA VAL A 23 -7.15 -6.30 1.69
C VAL A 23 -8.56 -6.23 1.09
N LYS A 24 -9.30 -5.16 1.38
CA LYS A 24 -10.67 -4.95 0.85
C LYS A 24 -10.75 -3.90 -0.24
N SER A 25 -9.95 -2.84 -0.16
CA SER A 25 -9.93 -1.81 -1.19
C SER A 25 -8.56 -1.15 -1.31
N VAL A 26 -8.18 -0.81 -2.54
CA VAL A 26 -7.05 0.06 -2.85
C VAL A 26 -7.55 1.22 -3.69
N VAL A 27 -7.19 2.44 -3.30
CA VAL A 27 -7.47 3.67 -4.06
C VAL A 27 -6.15 4.32 -4.42
N PHE A 28 -5.93 4.55 -5.73
CA PHE A 28 -4.84 5.38 -6.24
C PHE A 28 -5.37 6.78 -6.54
N SER A 29 -4.63 7.81 -6.12
CA SER A 29 -4.96 9.21 -6.38
C SER A 29 -3.72 10.02 -6.74
N SER A 30 -3.88 10.95 -7.68
CA SER A 30 -2.90 11.99 -7.97
C SER A 30 -3.37 13.32 -7.37
N ASP A 31 -2.53 13.92 -6.53
CA ASP A 31 -2.80 15.20 -5.88
C ASP A 31 -2.28 16.32 -6.79
N ILE A 32 -3.18 17.07 -7.44
CA ILE A 32 -2.82 18.21 -8.31
C ILE A 32 -3.32 19.49 -7.63
N PRO A 33 -2.43 20.41 -7.23
CA PRO A 33 -2.80 21.72 -6.70
C PRO A 33 -3.80 22.46 -7.61
N GLN A 34 -4.88 22.97 -7.02
CA GLN A 34 -5.99 23.62 -7.74
C GLN A 34 -5.70 25.07 -8.16
N ASP A 35 -4.63 25.67 -7.63
CA ASP A 35 -4.22 27.06 -7.85
C ASP A 35 -3.36 27.26 -9.11
N SER A 36 -3.34 26.29 -10.02
CA SER A 36 -2.53 26.34 -11.23
C SER A 36 -3.41 26.45 -12.48
N ASP A 37 -3.38 27.62 -13.13
CA ASP A 37 -3.96 27.85 -14.47
C ASP A 37 -3.17 27.12 -15.59
N ALA A 38 -2.16 26.34 -15.22
CA ALA A 38 -1.33 25.52 -16.10
C ALA A 38 -1.03 24.16 -15.44
N ARG A 39 -0.59 23.17 -16.21
CA ARG A 39 -0.16 21.87 -15.65
C ARG A 39 1.03 22.08 -14.72
N THR A 40 0.81 21.95 -13.40
CA THR A 40 1.87 22.12 -12.38
C THR A 40 2.88 20.98 -12.40
N LYS A 41 4.12 21.29 -12.01
CA LYS A 41 5.18 20.30 -11.76
C LYS A 41 5.05 19.64 -10.39
N ASP A 42 4.20 20.19 -9.51
CA ASP A 42 3.99 19.74 -8.14
C ASP A 42 2.86 18.71 -8.03
N VAL A 43 2.98 17.61 -8.76
CA VAL A 43 2.02 16.50 -8.66
C VAL A 43 2.43 15.57 -7.52
N GLY A 44 1.52 15.36 -6.56
CA GLY A 44 1.62 14.31 -5.55
C GLY A 44 0.97 13.01 -6.02
N SER A 45 1.32 11.90 -5.39
CA SER A 45 0.68 10.60 -5.64
C SER A 45 0.50 9.85 -4.33
N SER A 46 -0.70 9.34 -4.12
CA SER A 46 -1.12 8.66 -2.90
C SER A 46 -1.79 7.32 -3.20
N ILE A 47 -1.66 6.40 -2.24
CA ILE A 47 -2.42 5.16 -2.20
C ILE A 47 -3.11 5.07 -0.83
N THR A 48 -4.40 4.75 -0.84
CA THR A 48 -5.13 4.37 0.37
C THR A 48 -5.49 2.89 0.29
N ILE A 49 -5.06 2.10 1.28
CA ILE A 49 -5.40 0.69 1.43
C ILE A 49 -6.31 0.54 2.64
N LYS A 50 -7.43 -0.16 2.48
CA LYS A 50 -8.32 -0.50 3.59
C LYS A 50 -8.57 -1.99 3.64
N GLY A 51 -8.73 -2.50 4.84
CA GLY A 51 -8.90 -3.94 5.04
C GLY A 51 -9.33 -4.35 6.43
N LYS A 52 -9.20 -5.65 6.68
CA LYS A 52 -9.51 -6.31 7.93
C LYS A 52 -8.23 -6.90 8.54
N ILE A 53 -8.13 -6.83 9.86
CA ILE A 53 -7.12 -7.52 10.68
C ILE A 53 -7.77 -8.81 11.14
N LEU A 54 -7.29 -9.94 10.60
CA LEU A 54 -7.82 -11.26 10.91
C LEU A 54 -7.06 -11.85 12.09
N THR A 55 -7.78 -12.43 13.04
CA THR A 55 -7.18 -13.18 14.14
C THR A 55 -6.47 -14.41 13.60
N ALA A 56 -5.29 -14.71 14.14
CA ALA A 56 -4.62 -15.99 13.93
C ALA A 56 -5.59 -17.15 14.18
N VAL A 57 -5.68 -18.07 13.22
CA VAL A 57 -6.37 -19.35 13.40
C VAL A 57 -5.35 -20.34 13.98
N GLU A 58 -5.80 -21.35 14.73
CA GLU A 58 -4.96 -22.22 15.60
C GLU A 58 -3.68 -22.81 14.95
N ASP A 59 -3.59 -22.90 13.62
CA ASP A 59 -2.41 -23.39 12.88
C ASP A 59 -1.57 -22.28 12.18
N ASN A 60 -1.96 -21.00 12.27
CA ASN A 60 -1.21 -19.89 11.69
C ASN A 60 -1.31 -18.61 12.56
N LEU A 61 -0.28 -18.42 13.38
CA LEU A 61 -0.06 -17.26 14.26
C LEU A 61 0.37 -15.98 13.53
N PHE A 62 0.52 -16.02 12.20
CA PHE A 62 1.05 -14.89 11.44
C PHE A 62 -0.03 -13.86 11.10
N ASP A 63 0.05 -12.71 11.76
CA ASP A 63 -0.68 -11.51 11.35
C ASP A 63 0.09 -10.76 10.26
N SER A 64 -0.34 -10.94 9.01
CA SER A 64 0.21 -10.25 7.84
C SER A 64 0.01 -8.73 7.84
N THR A 65 -0.85 -8.19 8.71
CA THR A 65 -1.16 -6.75 8.77
C THR A 65 -0.24 -5.99 9.74
N ARG A 66 0.38 -6.69 10.70
CA ARG A 66 1.31 -6.11 11.69
C ARG A 66 2.45 -5.30 11.06
N GLY A 67 2.97 -5.72 9.91
CA GLY A 67 4.05 -5.01 9.21
C GLY A 67 3.69 -3.56 8.84
N MET A 68 2.40 -3.27 8.61
CA MET A 68 1.94 -1.90 8.36
C MET A 68 2.03 -1.04 9.62
N ALA A 69 1.58 -1.58 10.76
CA ALA A 69 1.69 -0.90 12.05
C ALA A 69 3.16 -0.60 12.38
N GLU A 70 4.05 -1.57 12.20
CA GLU A 70 5.49 -1.39 12.40
C GLU A 70 6.11 -0.35 11.46
N TRP A 71 5.71 -0.35 10.18
CA TRP A 71 6.17 0.66 9.23
C TRP A 71 5.66 2.06 9.59
N SER A 72 4.42 2.19 10.08
CA SER A 72 3.82 3.48 10.43
C SER A 72 4.54 4.24 11.54
N VAL A 73 5.21 3.52 12.44
CA VAL A 73 5.95 4.10 13.58
C VAL A 73 7.44 4.31 13.28
N VAL A 74 7.89 4.04 12.05
CA VAL A 74 9.29 4.29 11.67
C VAL A 74 9.53 5.81 11.55
N PRO A 75 10.44 6.38 12.36
CA PRO A 75 10.69 7.81 12.36
C PRO A 75 11.36 8.29 11.07
N ALA A 76 11.10 9.54 10.70
CA ALA A 76 11.54 10.13 9.43
C ALA A 76 13.07 10.25 9.27
N GLU A 77 13.81 10.23 10.38
CA GLU A 77 15.28 10.26 10.41
C GLU A 77 15.89 8.92 9.96
N LYS A 78 15.11 7.83 9.93
CA LYS A 78 15.56 6.52 9.46
C LYS A 78 15.25 6.36 7.98
N ALA A 79 16.22 5.87 7.21
CA ALA A 79 16.02 5.56 5.79
C ALA A 79 14.85 4.58 5.56
N ASP A 80 14.61 3.69 6.52
CA ASP A 80 13.55 2.66 6.50
C ASP A 80 12.12 3.21 6.54
N CYS A 81 11.93 4.52 6.81
CA CYS A 81 10.62 5.14 6.66
C CYS A 81 10.18 5.17 5.19
N TYR A 82 11.13 5.16 4.26
CA TYR A 82 10.89 5.02 2.82
C TYR A 82 11.04 3.58 2.36
N ARG A 83 9.95 2.99 1.89
CA ARG A 83 9.91 1.61 1.39
C ARG A 83 9.39 1.55 -0.04
N THR A 84 9.60 0.42 -0.70
CA THR A 84 8.99 0.12 -1.99
C THR A 84 7.65 -0.56 -1.76
N LEU A 85 6.56 0.08 -2.17
CA LEU A 85 5.21 -0.51 -2.14
C LEU A 85 4.84 -1.01 -3.53
N GLU A 86 4.52 -2.30 -3.64
CA GLU A 86 4.01 -2.94 -4.85
C GLU A 86 2.56 -3.39 -4.63
N ILE A 87 1.67 -3.02 -5.55
CA ILE A 87 0.27 -3.42 -5.52
C ILE A 87 -0.12 -3.99 -6.88
N GLU A 88 -0.65 -5.20 -6.87
CA GLU A 88 -1.24 -5.84 -8.05
C GLU A 88 -2.75 -5.99 -7.85
N HIS A 89 -3.52 -5.44 -8.78
CA HIS A 89 -4.94 -5.72 -8.89
C HIS A 89 -5.12 -6.94 -9.78
N ILE A 90 -5.75 -7.99 -9.23
CA ILE A 90 -5.92 -9.28 -9.88
C ILE A 90 -7.41 -9.53 -10.14
N ALA A 91 -7.77 -9.74 -11.40
CA ALA A 91 -9.12 -10.08 -11.84
C ALA A 91 -9.07 -11.39 -12.64
N ALA A 92 -9.95 -12.34 -12.31
CA ALA A 92 -10.00 -13.66 -12.93
C ALA A 92 -8.64 -14.39 -13.02
N GLY A 93 -7.78 -14.24 -11.99
CA GLY A 93 -6.46 -14.87 -11.94
C GLY A 93 -5.35 -14.15 -12.72
N VAL A 94 -5.67 -13.03 -13.40
CA VAL A 94 -4.72 -12.24 -14.18
C VAL A 94 -4.48 -10.90 -13.51
N VAL A 95 -3.22 -10.46 -13.45
CA VAL A 95 -2.88 -9.08 -13.05
C VAL A 95 -3.40 -8.13 -14.12
N VAL A 96 -4.28 -7.20 -13.76
CA VAL A 96 -4.82 -6.21 -14.70
C VAL A 96 -4.18 -4.83 -14.55
N ARG A 97 -3.57 -4.57 -13.39
CA ARG A 97 -2.86 -3.33 -13.08
C ARG A 97 -1.83 -3.60 -11.98
N LYS A 98 -0.62 -3.07 -12.12
CA LYS A 98 0.41 -3.03 -11.08
C LYS A 98 0.84 -1.59 -10.82
N TYR A 99 0.94 -1.22 -9.55
CA TYR A 99 1.50 0.03 -9.09
C TYR A 99 2.78 -0.26 -8.30
N THR A 100 3.85 0.48 -8.58
CA THR A 100 5.10 0.42 -7.82
C THR A 100 5.49 1.82 -7.35
N PHE A 101 5.55 2.01 -6.04
CA PHE A 101 5.95 3.26 -5.38
C PHE A 101 7.28 3.01 -4.65
N PRO A 102 8.44 3.27 -5.29
CA PRO A 102 9.74 2.83 -4.77
C PRO A 102 10.25 3.65 -3.58
N ASN A 103 9.64 4.80 -3.30
CA ASN A 103 9.98 5.68 -2.19
C ASN A 103 8.70 6.11 -1.48
N ALA A 104 7.85 5.13 -1.19
CA ALA A 104 6.63 5.33 -0.43
C ALA A 104 6.97 5.58 1.03
N PHE A 105 6.17 6.39 1.71
CA PHE A 105 6.20 6.56 3.16
C PHE A 105 4.76 6.60 3.69
N VAL A 106 4.57 6.18 4.93
CA VAL A 106 3.28 6.23 5.62
C VAL A 106 2.97 7.68 5.97
N VAL A 107 1.78 8.14 5.59
CA VAL A 107 1.23 9.44 6.00
C VAL A 107 0.31 9.27 7.18
N ASP A 108 -0.50 8.22 7.17
CA ASP A 108 -1.45 7.91 8.23
C ASP A 108 -1.71 6.40 8.29
N TYR A 109 -1.91 5.88 9.51
CA TYR A 109 -2.26 4.50 9.76
C TYR A 109 -3.23 4.44 10.95
N ILE A 110 -4.40 3.87 10.71
CA ILE A 110 -5.47 3.78 11.69
C ILE A 110 -5.92 2.33 11.78
N GLU A 111 -5.93 1.78 12.99
CA GLU A 111 -6.60 0.53 13.31
C GLU A 111 -7.82 0.81 14.19
N ASP A 112 -8.94 0.19 13.85
CA ASP A 112 -10.21 0.29 14.58
C ASP A 112 -10.64 -1.11 15.03
N PHE A 113 -10.73 -1.30 16.35
CA PHE A 113 -11.12 -2.54 16.98
C PHE A 113 -12.45 -2.36 17.69
N GLY A 114 -13.48 -3.08 17.22
CA GLY A 114 -14.81 -3.08 17.81
C GLY A 114 -15.24 -4.46 18.26
N ASP A 115 -16.11 -4.51 19.27
CA ASP A 115 -16.71 -5.74 19.83
C ASP A 115 -17.88 -6.30 19.01
N LYS A 116 -18.36 -5.56 18.00
CA LYS A 116 -19.56 -5.91 17.21
C LYS A 116 -19.32 -6.87 16.05
N GLU A 117 -18.21 -6.75 15.32
CA GLU A 117 -17.88 -7.61 14.17
C GLU A 117 -16.80 -8.66 14.48
N GLY A 118 -16.18 -8.60 15.66
CA GLY A 118 -15.11 -9.52 16.08
C GLY A 118 -13.86 -9.49 15.20
N THR A 119 -13.72 -8.47 14.33
CA THR A 119 -12.60 -8.31 13.39
C THR A 119 -12.13 -6.86 13.41
N GLY A 120 -10.82 -6.63 13.51
CA GLY A 120 -10.25 -5.28 13.41
C GLY A 120 -10.31 -4.76 11.98
N LEU A 121 -10.37 -3.44 11.82
CA LEU A 121 -10.26 -2.76 10.54
C LEU A 121 -8.95 -1.96 10.49
N PHE A 122 -8.35 -1.84 9.31
CA PHE A 122 -7.23 -0.94 9.12
C PHE A 122 -7.47 0.01 7.94
N THR A 123 -6.89 1.21 8.04
CA THR A 123 -6.71 2.16 6.94
C THR A 123 -5.25 2.59 6.91
N LEU A 124 -4.58 2.36 5.78
CA LEU A 124 -3.22 2.81 5.51
C LEU A 124 -3.27 3.86 4.40
N LEU A 125 -2.75 5.06 4.66
CA LEU A 125 -2.49 6.09 3.67
C LEU A 125 -0.99 6.23 3.45
N VAL A 126 -0.54 6.06 2.22
CA VAL A 126 0.85 6.26 1.83
C VAL A 126 0.98 7.29 0.72
N LYS A 127 2.15 7.93 0.66
CA LYS A 127 2.53 8.82 -0.44
C LYS A 127 3.91 8.47 -0.97
N GLN A 128 4.16 8.77 -2.24
CA GLN A 128 5.50 8.75 -2.80
C GLN A 128 6.24 10.03 -2.43
N LYS A 129 7.54 9.92 -2.11
CA LYS A 129 8.41 11.08 -1.90
C LYS A 129 8.38 12.04 -3.11
N LYS A 130 8.15 13.33 -2.84
CA LYS A 130 7.85 14.35 -3.87
C LYS A 130 8.93 14.47 -4.96
N ASP A 131 10.21 14.43 -4.60
CA ASP A 131 11.34 14.49 -5.53
C ASP A 131 11.57 13.18 -6.31
N LYS A 132 10.77 12.13 -6.04
CA LYS A 132 10.88 10.79 -6.65
C LYS A 132 9.56 10.34 -7.30
N ILE A 133 8.64 11.25 -7.59
CA ILE A 133 7.35 10.93 -8.24
C ILE A 133 7.55 10.28 -9.61
N ALA A 134 8.56 10.71 -10.38
CA ALA A 134 8.90 10.15 -11.69
C ALA A 134 9.31 8.66 -11.63
N ASN A 135 9.62 8.12 -10.45
CA ASN A 135 10.00 6.72 -10.27
C ASN A 135 8.80 5.79 -10.08
N ILE A 136 7.58 6.33 -9.93
CA ILE A 136 6.37 5.51 -9.84
C ILE A 136 6.21 4.74 -11.15
N LYS A 137 5.99 3.43 -11.05
CA LYS A 137 5.65 2.59 -12.21
C LYS A 137 4.19 2.23 -12.14
N ILE A 138 3.50 2.40 -13.27
CA ILE A 138 2.11 1.99 -13.46
C ILE A 138 2.09 1.08 -14.67
N GLU A 139 1.86 -0.20 -14.45
CA GLU A 139 1.93 -1.24 -15.47
C GLU A 139 0.55 -1.87 -15.64
N GLY A 140 0.16 -2.19 -16.87
CA GLY A 140 -1.16 -2.70 -17.18
C GLY A 140 -1.26 -3.07 -18.66
N GLY A 141 -2.45 -3.47 -19.11
CA GLY A 141 -2.63 -3.93 -20.50
C GLY A 141 -1.96 -5.27 -20.76
N TYR A 142 -1.82 -6.10 -19.72
CA TYR A 142 -1.28 -7.45 -19.85
C TYR A 142 -2.13 -8.25 -20.85
N PRO A 143 -1.49 -8.98 -21.78
CA PRO A 143 -2.21 -9.78 -22.74
C PRO A 143 -3.08 -10.82 -22.01
N ALA A 144 -4.31 -11.00 -22.49
CA ALA A 144 -5.21 -12.01 -21.97
C ALA A 144 -4.76 -13.40 -22.44
N GLY A 145 -3.80 -14.00 -21.74
CA GLY A 145 -3.38 -15.39 -21.93
C GLY A 145 -2.64 -15.66 -23.25
N VAL A 146 -1.44 -16.21 -23.12
CA VAL A 146 -0.99 -17.27 -24.03
C VAL A 146 -0.86 -18.52 -23.18
#